data_AF-A0A444U3P3-F1
#
_entry.id   AF-A0A444U3P3-F1
#
_cell.length_a   1.000
_cell.length_b   1.000
_cell.length_c   1.000
_cell.angle_alpha   90.00
_cell.angle_beta   90.00
_cell.angle_gamma   90.00
#
_symmetry.space_group_name_H-M   'P 1'
#
loop_
_entity.id
_entity.type
_entity.pdbx_description
1 polymer ?
#
loop_
_entity_poly.entity_id
_entity_poly.type
_entity_poly.pdbx_seq_one_letter_code
_entity_poly.pdbx_strand_id
1 'polypeptide(L)'
;MAINVTAITERAHHKALEEMVQYGIFPDDFTFNLLMDSFIKDKDYKGAFSVVVEVMLQEAFDLTSTQLLSLHVLSQYLDTKPDLKWEEERNLGAALLISGLKQENTVGFSAQLLGCSLLGKVELRQGIRALYHQMPLMWTPGYLNKSLAVMEKVSALPAHVKLSKEALDALETILQTQSSTAPESSETEGAGDSQDTSPDTTNVEKEMERTKLPDYMNRFQELHGKLRSHGKVESESMLTLTGSLIEEKLAAIEATDIAGYEKKLQEWEEERVHLAKREKEMREKARLEREARLAAKASS
;
A
#
# COMPACT_ATOMS: atom_id res chain seq x y z
N MET A 1 -26.95 22.42 -21.57
CA MET A 1 -25.51 22.16 -21.38
C MET A 1 -25.35 21.47 -20.02
N ALA A 2 -25.71 20.19 -19.95
CA ALA A 2 -25.47 19.37 -18.76
C ALA A 2 -24.02 18.94 -18.86
N ILE A 3 -23.13 19.69 -18.21
CA ILE A 3 -21.75 19.27 -18.04
C ILE A 3 -21.83 18.08 -17.10
N ASN A 4 -21.51 16.88 -17.61
CA ASN A 4 -21.45 15.63 -16.86
C ASN A 4 -20.59 15.82 -15.60
N VAL A 5 -21.22 16.02 -14.45
CA VAL A 5 -20.55 16.11 -13.14
C VAL A 5 -19.81 14.79 -12.85
N THR A 6 -20.32 13.66 -13.35
CA THR A 6 -19.68 12.34 -13.27
C THR A 6 -18.38 12.22 -14.09
N ALA A 7 -18.27 12.93 -15.21
CA ALA A 7 -17.05 12.92 -16.03
C ALA A 7 -15.96 13.87 -15.48
N ILE A 8 -16.38 14.88 -14.71
CA ILE A 8 -15.45 15.74 -13.95
C ILE A 8 -14.90 14.98 -12.75
N THR A 9 -15.70 14.14 -12.08
CA THR A 9 -15.19 13.28 -11.01
C THR A 9 -14.16 12.29 -11.54
N GLU A 10 -14.43 11.49 -12.59
CA GLU A 10 -13.43 10.52 -13.07
C GLU A 10 -12.08 11.14 -13.47
N ARG A 11 -12.08 12.23 -14.25
CA ARG A 11 -10.84 12.89 -14.69
C ARG A 11 -10.14 13.68 -13.60
N ALA A 12 -10.89 14.32 -12.70
CA ALA A 12 -10.30 15.02 -11.57
C ALA A 12 -9.72 14.04 -10.56
N HIS A 13 -10.29 12.84 -10.40
CA HIS A 13 -9.84 11.87 -9.40
C HIS A 13 -8.51 11.25 -9.81
N HIS A 14 -8.38 10.72 -11.03
CA HIS A 14 -7.09 10.18 -11.49
C HIS A 14 -5.98 11.23 -11.48
N LYS A 15 -6.27 12.44 -11.97
CA LYS A 15 -5.26 13.49 -12.04
C LYS A 15 -4.93 14.10 -10.67
N ALA A 16 -5.90 14.25 -9.78
CA ALA A 16 -5.65 14.76 -8.43
C ALA A 16 -4.94 13.74 -7.54
N LEU A 17 -5.14 12.44 -7.78
CA LEU A 17 -4.37 11.37 -7.13
C LEU A 17 -2.93 11.32 -7.66
N GLU A 18 -2.72 11.50 -8.97
CA GLU A 18 -1.36 11.56 -9.54
C GLU A 18 -0.59 12.83 -9.15
N GLU A 19 -1.28 13.95 -8.95
CA GLU A 19 -0.69 15.25 -8.60
C GLU A 19 -0.96 15.64 -7.12
N MET A 20 -1.10 14.68 -6.20
CA MET A 20 -1.40 14.94 -4.77
C MET A 20 -0.41 15.91 -4.12
N VAL A 21 0.88 15.77 -4.43
CA VAL A 21 1.93 16.66 -3.91
C VAL A 21 1.74 18.10 -4.41
N GLN A 22 1.20 18.29 -5.61
CA GLN A 22 0.98 19.62 -6.19
C GLN A 22 -0.28 20.29 -5.63
N TYR A 23 -1.35 19.53 -5.41
CA TYR A 23 -2.59 20.05 -4.83
C TYR A 23 -2.59 20.09 -3.29
N GLY A 24 -1.70 19.34 -2.64
CA GLY A 24 -1.65 19.22 -1.19
C GLY A 24 -2.89 18.57 -0.59
N ILE A 25 -3.56 17.69 -1.35
CA ILE A 25 -4.79 17.00 -0.91
C ILE A 25 -4.40 15.60 -0.43
N PHE A 26 -4.61 15.34 0.86
CA PHE A 26 -4.41 14.05 1.50
C PHE A 26 -5.76 13.55 2.04
N PRO A 27 -6.44 12.63 1.34
CA PRO A 27 -7.72 12.08 1.76
C PRO A 27 -7.62 11.32 3.09
N ASP A 28 -8.75 11.23 3.79
CA ASP A 28 -8.93 10.39 4.98
C ASP A 28 -9.18 8.92 4.56
N ASP A 29 -9.00 7.97 5.47
CA ASP A 29 -9.18 6.54 5.24
C ASP A 29 -10.57 6.23 4.64
N PHE A 30 -11.61 6.89 5.16
CA PHE A 30 -12.98 6.72 4.67
C PHE A 30 -13.17 7.19 3.23
N THR A 31 -12.50 8.29 2.83
CA THR A 31 -12.54 8.76 1.45
C THR A 31 -11.79 7.84 0.49
N PHE A 32 -10.69 7.22 0.94
CA PHE A 32 -10.04 6.17 0.16
C PHE A 32 -10.94 4.96 -0.06
N ASN A 33 -11.70 4.54 0.96
CA ASN A 33 -12.67 3.45 0.81
C ASN A 33 -13.73 3.74 -0.24
N LEU A 34 -14.28 4.96 -0.25
CA LEU A 34 -15.24 5.38 -1.26
C LEU A 34 -14.64 5.38 -2.68
N LEU A 35 -13.40 5.84 -2.82
CA LEU A 35 -12.68 5.80 -4.10
C LEU A 35 -12.44 4.36 -4.57
N MET A 36 -11.90 3.50 -3.70
CA MET A 36 -11.69 2.09 -4.02
C MET A 36 -13.00 1.40 -4.44
N ASP A 37 -14.09 1.61 -3.70
CA ASP A 37 -15.40 1.02 -4.01
C ASP A 37 -15.94 1.49 -5.37
N SER A 38 -15.78 2.77 -5.73
CA SER A 38 -16.14 3.26 -7.07
C SER A 38 -15.38 2.53 -8.19
N PHE A 39 -14.06 2.39 -8.06
CA PHE A 39 -13.25 1.69 -9.06
C PHE A 39 -13.56 0.18 -9.15
N ILE A 40 -13.85 -0.47 -8.02
CA ILE A 40 -14.26 -1.87 -7.99
C ILE A 40 -15.60 -2.05 -8.72
N LYS A 41 -16.56 -1.14 -8.52
CA LYS A 41 -17.87 -1.15 -9.22
C LYS A 41 -17.72 -0.96 -10.72
N ASP A 42 -16.81 -0.08 -11.13
CA ASP A 42 -16.52 0.19 -12.54
C ASP A 42 -15.61 -0.89 -13.17
N LYS A 43 -15.14 -1.85 -12.37
CA LYS A 43 -14.20 -2.92 -12.75
C LYS A 43 -12.86 -2.41 -13.28
N ASP A 44 -12.46 -1.21 -12.88
CA ASP A 44 -11.14 -0.67 -13.17
C ASP A 44 -10.16 -1.05 -12.05
N TYR A 45 -9.58 -2.24 -12.18
CA TYR A 45 -8.60 -2.75 -11.21
C TYR A 45 -7.27 -2.01 -11.25
N LYS A 46 -6.93 -1.34 -12.36
CA LYS A 46 -5.69 -0.55 -12.45
C LYS A 46 -5.84 0.76 -11.69
N GLY A 47 -6.96 1.46 -11.87
CA GLY A 47 -7.31 2.63 -11.08
C GLY A 47 -7.39 2.32 -9.59
N ALA A 48 -8.05 1.20 -9.22
CA ALA A 48 -8.11 0.75 -7.84
C ALA A 48 -6.72 0.46 -7.25
N PHE A 49 -5.83 -0.20 -8.02
CA PHE A 49 -4.46 -0.46 -7.60
C PHE A 49 -3.68 0.84 -7.34
N SER A 50 -3.79 1.83 -8.22
CA SER A 50 -3.17 3.15 -8.01
C SER A 50 -3.64 3.81 -6.71
N VAL A 51 -4.94 3.73 -6.38
CA VAL A 51 -5.47 4.23 -5.10
C VAL A 51 -4.83 3.50 -3.91
N VAL A 52 -4.70 2.18 -3.98
CA VAL A 52 -4.07 1.39 -2.90
C VAL A 52 -2.58 1.75 -2.73
N VAL A 53 -1.88 2.06 -3.82
CA VAL A 53 -0.49 2.56 -3.74
C VAL A 53 -0.44 3.90 -3.01
N GLU A 54 -1.38 4.82 -3.26
CA GLU A 54 -1.44 6.10 -2.54
C GLU A 54 -1.76 5.91 -1.05
N VAL A 55 -2.73 5.04 -0.72
CA VAL A 55 -3.03 4.64 0.67
C VAL A 55 -1.77 4.13 1.36
N MET A 56 -0.99 3.32 0.65
CA MET A 56 0.26 2.78 1.15
C MET A 56 1.34 3.84 1.34
N LEU A 57 1.51 4.77 0.39
CA LEU A 57 2.49 5.87 0.51
C LEU A 57 2.19 6.80 1.69
N GLN A 58 0.90 6.97 2.02
CA GLN A 58 0.45 7.76 3.17
C GLN A 58 0.39 6.96 4.48
N GLU A 59 0.71 5.65 4.44
CA GLU A 59 0.58 4.72 5.57
C GLU A 59 -0.83 4.70 6.20
N ALA A 60 -1.85 5.01 5.40
CA ALA A 60 -3.25 5.24 5.79
C ALA A 60 -4.03 3.92 5.95
N PHE A 61 -3.60 3.09 6.90
CA PHE A 61 -4.21 1.79 7.20
C PHE A 61 -4.73 1.71 8.64
N ASP A 62 -5.34 2.78 9.15
CA ASP A 62 -5.88 2.78 10.52
C ASP A 62 -7.23 2.07 10.58
N LEU A 63 -8.09 2.30 9.58
CA LEU A 63 -9.36 1.60 9.49
C LEU A 63 -9.21 0.16 8.99
N THR A 64 -9.93 -0.77 9.64
CA THR A 64 -9.97 -2.18 9.24
C THR A 64 -10.63 -2.34 7.86
N SER A 65 -11.62 -1.52 7.52
CA SER A 65 -12.26 -1.50 6.20
C SER A 65 -11.26 -1.25 5.08
N THR A 66 -10.39 -0.25 5.24
CA THR A 66 -9.33 0.10 4.27
C THR A 66 -8.35 -1.06 4.08
N GLN A 67 -7.99 -1.75 5.16
CA GLN A 67 -7.11 -2.93 5.10
C GLN A 67 -7.77 -4.09 4.33
N LEU A 68 -9.07 -4.35 4.54
CA LEU A 68 -9.76 -5.43 3.85
C LEU A 68 -10.00 -5.12 2.36
N LEU A 69 -10.45 -3.91 2.05
CA LEU A 69 -10.64 -3.44 0.68
C LEU A 69 -9.33 -3.45 -0.11
N SER A 70 -8.24 -2.94 0.48
CA SER A 70 -6.93 -2.95 -0.18
C SER A 70 -6.45 -4.37 -0.47
N LEU A 71 -6.55 -5.31 0.48
CA LEU A 71 -6.20 -6.71 0.25
C LEU A 71 -7.04 -7.36 -0.86
N HIS A 72 -8.31 -7.01 -0.95
CA HIS A 72 -9.19 -7.47 -2.02
C HIS A 72 -8.75 -6.99 -3.40
N VAL A 73 -8.51 -5.68 -3.52
CA VAL A 73 -8.04 -5.04 -4.76
C VAL A 73 -6.71 -5.63 -5.20
N LEU A 74 -5.77 -5.83 -4.27
CA LEU A 74 -4.47 -6.44 -4.58
C LEU A 74 -4.60 -7.89 -5.05
N SER A 75 -5.52 -8.66 -4.46
CA SER A 75 -5.79 -10.04 -4.87
C SER A 75 -6.44 -10.11 -6.26
N GLN A 76 -7.40 -9.21 -6.54
CA GLN A 76 -7.99 -9.06 -7.87
C GLN A 76 -6.95 -8.65 -8.91
N TYR A 77 -6.06 -7.73 -8.56
CA TYR A 77 -4.99 -7.28 -9.44
C TYR A 77 -4.04 -8.44 -9.80
N LEU A 78 -3.67 -9.27 -8.82
CA LEU A 78 -2.86 -10.46 -9.04
C LEU A 78 -3.53 -11.46 -9.99
N ASP A 79 -4.84 -11.66 -9.87
CA ASP A 79 -5.60 -12.57 -10.75
C ASP A 79 -5.67 -12.08 -12.20
N THR A 80 -5.65 -10.75 -12.42
CA THR A 80 -5.56 -10.20 -13.79
C THR A 80 -4.22 -10.48 -14.47
N LYS A 81 -3.20 -10.97 -13.73
CA LYS A 81 -1.85 -11.34 -14.21
C LYS A 81 -1.27 -10.39 -15.24
N PRO A 82 -1.09 -9.10 -14.92
CA PRO A 82 -0.42 -8.18 -15.83
C PRO A 82 1.06 -8.54 -15.98
N ASP A 83 1.65 -8.21 -17.14
CA ASP A 83 3.10 -8.19 -17.31
C ASP A 83 3.67 -7.07 -16.41
N LEU A 84 4.04 -7.45 -15.19
CA LEU A 84 4.47 -6.51 -14.16
C LEU A 84 5.85 -5.93 -14.49
N LYS A 85 5.92 -4.60 -14.56
CA LYS A 85 7.19 -3.89 -14.47
C LYS A 85 7.77 -4.03 -13.07
N TRP A 86 9.08 -3.88 -12.93
CA TRP A 86 9.74 -3.96 -11.62
C TRP A 86 9.19 -2.94 -10.60
N GLU A 87 8.76 -1.75 -11.07
CA GLU A 87 8.15 -0.71 -10.23
C GLU A 87 6.80 -1.18 -9.69
N GLU A 88 5.99 -1.81 -10.54
CA GLU A 88 4.70 -2.38 -10.14
C GLU A 88 4.89 -3.58 -9.21
N GLU A 89 5.89 -4.43 -9.44
CA GLU A 89 6.25 -5.53 -8.52
C GLU A 89 6.65 -4.99 -7.14
N ARG A 90 7.43 -3.91 -7.10
CA ARG A 90 7.82 -3.23 -5.86
C ARG A 90 6.58 -2.66 -5.15
N ASN A 91 5.75 -1.91 -5.86
CA ASN A 91 4.58 -1.25 -5.28
C ASN A 91 3.56 -2.27 -4.76
N LEU A 92 3.32 -3.34 -5.54
CA LEU A 92 2.48 -4.46 -5.15
C LEU A 92 3.03 -5.18 -3.91
N GLY A 93 4.33 -5.47 -3.91
CA GLY A 93 5.00 -6.12 -2.78
C GLY A 93 4.93 -5.30 -1.49
N ALA A 94 5.13 -3.99 -1.59
CA ALA A 94 5.03 -3.06 -0.45
C ALA A 94 3.59 -2.93 0.07
N ALA A 95 2.61 -2.77 -0.82
CA ALA A 95 1.20 -2.66 -0.45
C ALA A 95 0.70 -3.93 0.26
N LEU A 96 1.06 -5.11 -0.23
CA LEU A 96 0.72 -6.40 0.40
C LEU A 96 1.39 -6.57 1.78
N LEU A 97 2.63 -6.12 1.93
CA LEU A 97 3.35 -6.21 3.20
C LEU A 97 2.69 -5.31 4.25
N ILE A 98 2.44 -4.04 3.93
CA ILE A 98 1.95 -3.06 4.90
C ILE A 98 0.49 -3.38 5.29
N SER A 99 -0.38 -3.71 4.32
CA SER A 99 -1.74 -4.17 4.61
C SER A 99 -1.76 -5.46 5.41
N GLY A 100 -0.85 -6.40 5.09
CA GLY A 100 -0.72 -7.67 5.79
C GLY A 100 -0.24 -7.54 7.24
N LEU A 101 0.63 -6.58 7.56
CA LEU A 101 1.15 -6.38 8.93
C LEU A 101 0.07 -6.03 9.97
N LYS A 102 -1.03 -5.43 9.53
CA LYS A 102 -2.15 -5.03 10.40
C LYS A 102 -3.13 -6.18 10.67
N GLN A 103 -3.05 -7.27 9.90
CA GLN A 103 -4.02 -8.36 9.92
C GLN A 103 -3.41 -9.63 10.53
N GLU A 104 -4.02 -10.15 11.59
CA GLU A 104 -3.63 -11.43 12.24
C GLU A 104 -4.39 -12.65 11.66
N ASN A 105 -4.90 -12.54 10.44
CA ASN A 105 -5.67 -13.59 9.77
C ASN A 105 -4.79 -14.39 8.80
N THR A 106 -5.26 -15.56 8.34
CA THR A 106 -4.62 -16.35 7.27
C THR A 106 -4.27 -15.49 6.05
N VAL A 107 -5.22 -14.68 5.59
CA VAL A 107 -5.05 -13.75 4.46
C VAL A 107 -3.94 -12.72 4.72
N GLY A 108 -3.83 -12.22 5.95
CA GLY A 108 -2.81 -11.26 6.33
C GLY A 108 -1.40 -11.87 6.24
N PHE A 109 -1.22 -13.07 6.80
CA PHE A 109 0.07 -13.77 6.73
C PHE A 109 0.43 -14.22 5.30
N SER A 110 -0.54 -14.64 4.48
CA SER A 110 -0.28 -14.93 3.07
C SER A 110 0.11 -13.68 2.29
N ALA A 111 -0.53 -12.54 2.54
CA ALA A 111 -0.17 -11.25 1.94
C ALA A 111 1.24 -10.81 2.37
N GLN A 112 1.61 -10.95 3.65
CA GLN A 112 2.97 -10.67 4.12
C GLN A 112 4.01 -11.55 3.42
N LEU A 113 3.71 -12.85 3.24
CA LEU A 113 4.61 -13.80 2.58
C LEU A 113 4.82 -13.42 1.11
N LEU A 114 3.71 -13.16 0.39
CA LEU A 114 3.74 -12.70 -1.00
C LEU A 114 4.48 -11.37 -1.12
N GLY A 115 4.16 -10.39 -0.28
CA GLY A 115 4.80 -9.08 -0.28
C GLY A 115 6.31 -9.18 -0.09
N CYS A 116 6.77 -9.91 0.92
CA CYS A 116 8.19 -10.14 1.15
C CYS A 116 8.87 -10.89 0.00
N SER A 117 8.18 -11.86 -0.62
CA SER A 117 8.73 -12.61 -1.76
C SER A 117 8.95 -11.74 -2.99
N LEU A 118 7.98 -10.88 -3.33
CA LEU A 118 8.06 -9.94 -4.45
C LEU A 118 9.14 -8.88 -4.20
N LEU A 119 9.20 -8.32 -2.98
CA LEU A 119 10.25 -7.39 -2.60
C LEU A 119 11.65 -8.04 -2.67
N GLY A 120 11.78 -9.29 -2.23
CA GLY A 120 13.03 -10.04 -2.35
C GLY A 120 13.46 -10.30 -3.81
N LYS A 121 12.49 -10.55 -4.71
CA LYS A 121 12.76 -10.64 -6.16
C LYS A 121 13.32 -9.33 -6.71
N VAL A 122 12.75 -8.19 -6.33
CA VAL A 122 13.23 -6.87 -6.75
C VAL A 122 14.59 -6.52 -6.12
N GLU A 123 14.80 -6.88 -4.85
CA GLU A 123 16.08 -6.73 -4.13
C GLU A 123 17.24 -7.38 -4.89
N LEU A 124 17.04 -8.64 -5.35
CA LEU A 124 18.06 -9.41 -6.04
C LEU A 124 18.35 -8.93 -7.48
N ARG A 125 17.35 -8.30 -8.12
CA ARG A 125 17.48 -7.75 -9.48
C ARG A 125 18.12 -6.36 -9.48
N GLN A 126 17.57 -5.44 -8.70
CA GLN A 126 17.92 -4.02 -8.78
C GLN A 126 18.66 -3.49 -7.56
N GLY A 127 18.55 -4.16 -6.42
CA GLY A 127 19.19 -3.80 -5.17
C GLY A 127 18.25 -3.16 -4.18
N ILE A 128 18.75 -3.01 -2.95
CA ILE A 128 17.96 -2.48 -1.84
C ILE A 128 17.57 -1.01 -2.03
N ARG A 129 18.42 -0.18 -2.67
CA ARG A 129 18.13 1.23 -2.89
C ARG A 129 16.85 1.46 -3.69
N ALA A 130 16.61 0.63 -4.72
CA ALA A 130 15.41 0.72 -5.54
C ALA A 130 14.11 0.43 -4.75
N LEU A 131 14.21 -0.34 -3.66
CA LEU A 131 13.08 -0.69 -2.80
C LEU A 131 12.67 0.45 -1.88
N TYR A 132 13.59 1.02 -1.10
CA TYR A 132 13.24 2.02 -0.08
C TYR A 132 13.19 3.45 -0.61
N HIS A 133 13.72 3.73 -1.81
CA HIS A 133 13.65 5.08 -2.36
C HIS A 133 12.19 5.46 -2.67
N GLN A 134 11.71 6.53 -2.03
CA GLN A 134 10.33 7.05 -2.14
C GLN A 134 9.24 6.07 -1.70
N MET A 135 9.58 5.12 -0.82
CA MET A 135 8.63 4.12 -0.32
C MET A 135 8.75 4.00 1.21
N PRO A 136 7.65 3.72 1.92
CA PRO A 136 7.65 3.47 3.36
C PRO A 136 8.19 2.07 3.70
N LEU A 137 9.43 1.78 3.27
CA LEU A 137 10.09 0.49 3.47
C LEU A 137 11.41 0.66 4.22
N MET A 138 11.81 -0.38 4.95
CA MET A 138 13.09 -0.39 5.68
C MET A 138 14.27 -0.62 4.72
N TRP A 139 15.40 0.05 4.99
CA TRP A 139 16.67 -0.13 4.26
C TRP A 139 17.42 -1.42 4.61
N THR A 140 16.89 -2.25 5.51
CA THR A 140 17.54 -3.50 5.95
C THR A 140 17.44 -4.57 4.86
N PRO A 141 18.55 -5.18 4.43
CA PRO A 141 18.53 -6.25 3.43
C PRO A 141 17.89 -7.54 3.94
N GLY A 142 17.52 -8.42 3.00
CA GLY A 142 17.05 -9.76 3.28
C GLY A 142 15.53 -9.87 3.41
N TYR A 143 14.78 -9.41 2.41
CA TYR A 143 13.33 -9.60 2.37
C TYR A 143 12.93 -11.08 2.23
N LEU A 144 13.75 -11.91 1.60
CA LEU A 144 13.57 -13.37 1.57
C LEU A 144 13.72 -14.00 2.96
N ASN A 145 14.61 -13.49 3.81
CA ASN A 145 14.69 -13.98 5.19
C ASN A 145 13.44 -13.59 5.99
N LYS A 146 12.88 -12.39 5.74
CA LYS A 146 11.62 -11.96 6.36
C LYS A 146 10.44 -12.85 5.93
N SER A 147 10.40 -13.30 4.68
CA SER A 147 9.36 -14.23 4.21
C SER A 147 9.44 -15.58 4.94
N LEU A 148 10.65 -16.12 5.13
CA LEU A 148 10.88 -17.34 5.92
C LEU A 148 10.50 -17.14 7.40
N ALA A 149 10.80 -15.98 7.98
CA ALA A 149 10.39 -15.65 9.35
C ALA A 149 8.86 -15.61 9.50
N VAL A 150 8.11 -15.20 8.48
CA VAL A 150 6.63 -15.29 8.48
C VAL A 150 6.18 -16.75 8.52
N MET A 151 6.82 -17.65 7.75
CA MET A 151 6.52 -19.09 7.81
C MET A 151 6.81 -19.68 9.19
N GLU A 152 7.91 -19.29 9.82
CA GLU A 152 8.25 -19.70 11.20
C GLU A 152 7.20 -19.19 12.20
N LYS A 153 6.78 -17.92 12.10
CA LYS A 153 5.70 -17.37 12.92
C LYS A 153 4.41 -18.16 12.77
N VAL A 154 3.98 -18.44 11.54
CA VAL A 154 2.76 -19.23 11.29
C VAL A 154 2.91 -20.65 11.83
N SER A 155 4.11 -21.24 11.77
CA SER A 155 4.35 -22.57 12.35
C SER A 155 4.13 -22.60 13.87
N ALA A 156 4.47 -21.51 14.59
CA ALA A 156 4.27 -21.37 16.03
C ALA A 156 2.82 -20.99 16.42
N LEU A 157 2.09 -20.33 15.53
CA LEU A 157 0.71 -19.86 15.77
C LEU A 157 -0.33 -21.01 15.85
N PRO A 158 -1.53 -20.76 16.40
CA PRO A 158 -2.60 -21.77 16.51
C PRO A 158 -3.09 -22.31 15.15
N ALA A 159 -3.76 -23.48 15.18
CA ALA A 159 -4.14 -24.25 13.99
C ALA A 159 -5.16 -23.58 13.03
N HIS A 160 -5.84 -22.52 13.47
CA HIS A 160 -6.79 -21.79 12.62
C HIS A 160 -6.09 -20.85 11.64
N VAL A 161 -4.83 -20.46 11.92
CA VAL A 161 -4.02 -19.64 11.02
C VAL A 161 -3.30 -20.55 10.04
N LYS A 162 -3.52 -20.31 8.75
CA LYS A 162 -2.93 -21.07 7.67
C LYS A 162 -2.24 -20.14 6.66
N LEU A 163 -1.64 -20.71 5.64
CA LEU A 163 -1.06 -20.00 4.50
C LEU A 163 -1.65 -20.53 3.19
N SER A 164 -1.92 -19.63 2.26
CA SER A 164 -2.35 -19.98 0.90
C SER A 164 -1.25 -20.72 0.14
N LYS A 165 -1.62 -21.73 -0.66
CA LYS A 165 -0.68 -22.40 -1.59
C LYS A 165 -0.05 -21.43 -2.59
N GLU A 166 -0.83 -20.49 -3.12
CA GLU A 166 -0.36 -19.51 -4.11
C GLU A 166 0.85 -18.70 -3.60
N ALA A 167 0.83 -18.30 -2.33
CA ALA A 167 1.95 -17.59 -1.70
C ALA A 167 3.21 -18.45 -1.56
N LEU A 168 3.05 -19.73 -1.26
CA LEU A 168 4.16 -20.68 -1.14
C LEU A 168 4.75 -21.00 -2.51
N ASP A 169 3.89 -21.24 -3.51
CA ASP A 169 4.29 -21.53 -4.88
C ASP A 169 5.00 -20.33 -5.53
N ALA A 170 4.56 -19.09 -5.22
CA ALA A 170 5.23 -17.88 -5.65
C ALA A 170 6.65 -17.76 -5.07
N LEU A 171 6.82 -18.03 -3.77
CA LEU A 171 8.14 -18.01 -3.13
C LEU A 171 9.06 -19.09 -3.73
N GLU A 172 8.54 -20.30 -3.94
CA GLU A 172 9.27 -21.39 -4.58
C GLU A 172 9.72 -21.02 -6.00
N THR A 173 8.81 -20.46 -6.81
CA THR A 173 9.11 -20.01 -8.17
C THR A 173 10.19 -18.93 -8.19
N ILE A 174 10.15 -17.98 -7.25
CA ILE A 174 11.15 -16.92 -7.13
C ILE A 174 12.50 -17.50 -6.75
N LEU A 175 12.57 -18.37 -5.73
CA LEU A 175 13.83 -19.01 -5.32
C LEU A 175 14.45 -19.83 -6.46
N GLN A 176 13.64 -20.59 -7.18
CA GLN A 176 14.10 -21.36 -8.35
C GLN A 176 14.59 -20.46 -9.48
N THR A 177 13.83 -19.42 -9.85
CA THR A 177 14.22 -18.46 -10.90
C THR A 177 15.55 -17.79 -10.58
N GLN A 178 15.72 -17.33 -9.35
CA GLN A 178 16.95 -16.66 -8.92
C GLN A 178 18.14 -17.62 -8.83
N SER A 179 17.91 -18.90 -8.50
CA SER A 179 18.96 -19.92 -8.54
C SER A 179 19.43 -20.26 -9.95
N SER A 180 18.54 -20.15 -10.94
CA SER A 180 18.83 -20.45 -12.35
C SER A 180 19.44 -19.28 -13.10
N THR A 181 19.22 -18.04 -12.63
CA THR A 181 19.76 -16.83 -13.26
C THR A 181 21.22 -16.69 -12.83
N ALA A 182 22.14 -17.25 -13.63
CA ALA A 182 23.57 -16.94 -13.54
C ALA A 182 23.78 -15.42 -13.75
N PRO A 183 24.91 -14.83 -13.31
CA PRO A 183 25.07 -13.37 -13.30
C PRO A 183 25.24 -12.85 -14.73
N GLU A 184 24.15 -12.58 -15.42
CA GLU A 184 24.20 -11.86 -16.68
C GLU A 184 24.23 -10.35 -16.40
N SER A 185 25.34 -9.78 -16.87
CA SER A 185 25.65 -8.39 -17.18
C SER A 185 24.59 -7.33 -16.91
N SER A 186 25.02 -6.32 -16.15
CA SER A 186 24.51 -4.95 -16.09
C SER A 186 23.88 -4.46 -17.41
N GLU A 187 22.57 -4.29 -17.43
CA GLU A 187 21.92 -3.37 -18.36
C GLU A 187 22.09 -1.95 -17.81
N THR A 188 23.04 -1.22 -18.40
CA THR A 188 23.14 0.24 -18.30
C THR A 188 22.07 0.86 -19.19
N GLU A 189 20.92 1.22 -18.64
CA GLU A 189 20.05 2.23 -19.25
C GLU A 189 19.46 3.15 -18.18
N GLY A 190 19.80 4.44 -18.28
CA GLY A 190 19.31 5.49 -17.38
C GLY A 190 20.39 6.48 -16.95
N ALA A 191 20.99 7.20 -17.89
CA ALA A 191 21.78 8.39 -17.58
C ALA A 191 20.84 9.52 -17.12
N GLY A 192 20.60 9.58 -15.81
CA GLY A 192 19.97 10.69 -15.10
C GLY A 192 20.89 11.15 -13.98
N ASP A 193 21.54 12.28 -14.20
CA ASP A 193 22.54 12.91 -13.34
C ASP A 193 21.94 13.32 -11.97
N SER A 194 22.43 12.75 -10.86
CA SER A 194 22.26 13.27 -9.49
C SER A 194 23.19 12.55 -8.50
N GLN A 195 24.29 13.25 -8.19
CA GLN A 195 25.25 13.15 -7.07
C GLN A 195 25.16 11.99 -6.04
N ASP A 196 26.28 11.27 -5.98
CA ASP A 196 26.97 10.74 -4.80
C ASP A 196 26.21 9.81 -3.84
N THR A 197 26.19 8.53 -4.21
CA THR A 197 26.48 7.44 -3.25
C THR A 197 27.15 6.32 -4.04
N SER A 198 28.31 5.84 -3.58
CA SER A 198 29.19 4.96 -4.36
C SER A 198 28.45 3.69 -4.85
N PRO A 199 28.47 3.39 -6.16
CA PRO A 199 27.81 2.21 -6.73
C PRO A 199 28.31 0.89 -6.11
N ASP A 200 29.52 0.88 -5.55
CA ASP A 200 30.14 -0.28 -4.90
C ASP A 200 29.36 -0.81 -3.68
N THR A 201 28.81 0.07 -2.83
CA THR A 201 28.16 -0.38 -1.58
C THR A 201 26.90 -1.21 -1.84
N THR A 202 26.08 -0.76 -2.78
CA THR A 202 24.85 -1.48 -3.16
C THR A 202 25.13 -2.79 -3.89
N ASN A 203 26.28 -2.89 -4.58
CA ASN A 203 26.63 -4.11 -5.30
C ASN A 203 27.13 -5.20 -4.35
N VAL A 204 27.92 -4.82 -3.34
CA VAL A 204 28.38 -5.72 -2.27
C VAL A 204 27.20 -6.31 -1.50
N GLU A 205 26.18 -5.50 -1.15
CA GLU A 205 24.99 -6.00 -0.44
C GLU A 205 24.18 -7.01 -1.26
N LYS A 206 24.03 -6.78 -2.57
CA LYS A 206 23.38 -7.74 -3.49
C LYS A 206 24.13 -9.07 -3.53
N GLU A 207 25.45 -9.02 -3.64
CA GLU A 207 26.30 -10.21 -3.70
C GLU A 207 26.24 -11.00 -2.39
N MET A 208 26.21 -10.32 -1.24
CA MET A 208 26.03 -10.97 0.06
C MET A 208 24.70 -11.70 0.17
N GLU A 209 23.59 -11.15 -0.32
CA GLU A 209 22.30 -11.86 -0.28
C GLU A 209 22.24 -13.03 -1.28
N ARG A 210 22.90 -12.92 -2.44
CA ARG A 210 23.00 -14.02 -3.40
C ARG A 210 23.72 -15.24 -2.83
N THR A 211 24.75 -15.04 -2.01
CA THR A 211 25.46 -16.16 -1.35
C THR A 211 24.60 -16.92 -0.34
N LYS A 212 23.55 -16.29 0.22
CA LYS A 212 22.62 -16.89 1.18
C LYS A 212 21.46 -17.63 0.52
N LEU A 213 21.29 -17.53 -0.80
CA LEU A 213 20.23 -18.23 -1.56
C LEU A 213 20.13 -19.75 -1.30
N PRO A 214 21.23 -20.54 -1.29
CA PRO A 214 21.13 -21.97 -0.98
C PRO A 214 20.62 -22.22 0.44
N ASP A 215 21.02 -21.39 1.41
CA ASP A 215 20.55 -21.50 2.80
C ASP A 215 19.06 -21.18 2.90
N TYR A 216 18.58 -20.17 2.15
CA TYR A 216 17.16 -19.84 2.06
C TYR A 216 16.35 -20.99 1.45
N MET A 217 16.87 -21.66 0.41
CA MET A 217 16.19 -22.80 -0.22
C MET A 217 16.05 -23.99 0.74
N ASN A 218 17.11 -24.31 1.49
CA ASN A 218 17.07 -25.38 2.48
C ASN A 218 16.06 -25.08 3.59
N ARG A 219 16.09 -23.86 4.14
CA ARG A 219 15.12 -23.42 5.15
C ARG A 219 13.69 -23.44 4.63
N PHE A 220 13.47 -23.01 3.39
CA PHE A 220 12.14 -23.06 2.77
C PHE A 220 11.61 -24.50 2.69
N GLN A 221 12.43 -25.45 2.22
CA GLN A 221 12.03 -26.86 2.13
C GLN A 221 11.69 -27.45 3.51
N GLU A 222 12.49 -27.16 4.53
CA GLU A 222 12.22 -27.59 5.90
C GLU A 222 10.91 -27.01 6.45
N LEU A 223 10.70 -25.71 6.29
CA LEU A 223 9.50 -25.02 6.78
C LEU A 223 8.26 -25.44 6.00
N HIS A 224 8.35 -25.62 4.69
CA HIS A 224 7.26 -26.12 3.87
C HIS A 224 6.87 -27.56 4.28
N GLY A 225 7.85 -28.42 4.57
CA GLY A 225 7.61 -29.75 5.13
C GLY A 225 6.89 -29.69 6.48
N LYS A 226 7.31 -28.79 7.38
CA LYS A 226 6.65 -28.54 8.68
C LYS A 226 5.23 -28.03 8.51
N LEU A 227 4.98 -27.06 7.63
CA LEU A 227 3.62 -26.51 7.42
C LEU A 227 2.67 -27.57 6.84
N ARG A 228 3.17 -28.42 5.94
CA ARG A 228 2.42 -29.54 5.36
C ARG A 228 2.08 -30.59 6.42
N SER A 229 3.02 -30.94 7.30
CA SER A 229 2.76 -31.92 8.37
C SER A 229 1.74 -31.42 9.41
N HIS A 230 1.70 -30.11 9.66
CA HIS A 230 0.71 -29.51 10.55
C HIS A 230 -0.63 -29.20 9.89
N GLY A 231 -0.80 -29.45 8.58
CA GLY A 231 -2.03 -29.15 7.85
C GLY A 231 -2.36 -27.65 7.75
N LYS A 232 -1.34 -26.78 7.83
CA LYS A 232 -1.50 -25.31 7.83
C LYS A 232 -1.49 -24.70 6.42
N VAL A 233 -1.77 -25.49 5.39
CA VAL A 233 -1.73 -25.05 4.00
C VAL A 233 -3.15 -25.07 3.43
N GLU A 234 -3.66 -23.91 3.04
CA GLU A 234 -4.98 -23.76 2.41
C GLU A 234 -4.88 -23.91 0.90
N SER A 235 -5.78 -24.73 0.34
CA SER A 235 -5.89 -24.94 -1.10
C SER A 235 -6.70 -23.88 -1.83
N GLU A 236 -7.42 -23.05 -1.10
CA GLU A 236 -8.24 -21.98 -1.67
C GLU A 236 -7.37 -20.86 -2.21
N SER A 237 -7.86 -20.16 -3.24
CA SER A 237 -7.16 -19.02 -3.80
C SER A 237 -7.24 -17.84 -2.85
N MET A 238 -6.24 -16.96 -2.91
CA MET A 238 -6.23 -15.78 -2.06
C MET A 238 -7.45 -14.88 -2.30
N LEU A 239 -7.97 -14.86 -3.53
CA LEU A 239 -9.18 -14.10 -3.86
C LEU A 239 -10.45 -14.68 -3.21
N THR A 240 -10.61 -15.99 -3.17
CA THR A 240 -11.78 -16.60 -2.49
C THR A 240 -11.73 -16.39 -0.99
N LEU A 241 -10.53 -16.49 -0.40
CA LEU A 241 -10.32 -16.26 1.03
C LEU A 241 -10.60 -14.80 1.40
N THR A 242 -10.09 -13.84 0.64
CA THR A 242 -10.39 -12.41 0.86
C THR A 242 -11.87 -12.12 0.67
N GLY A 243 -12.51 -12.66 -0.36
CA GLY A 243 -13.95 -12.52 -0.60
C GLY A 243 -14.79 -13.01 0.59
N SER A 244 -14.53 -14.22 1.09
CA SER A 244 -15.26 -14.77 2.24
C SER A 244 -15.09 -13.94 3.52
N LEU A 245 -13.89 -13.42 3.76
CA LEU A 245 -13.58 -12.61 4.92
C LEU A 245 -14.28 -11.24 4.85
N ILE A 246 -14.37 -10.66 3.66
CA ILE A 246 -15.10 -9.42 3.42
C ILE A 246 -16.60 -9.65 3.65
N GLU A 247 -17.19 -10.72 3.10
CA GLU A 247 -18.60 -11.04 3.32
C GLU A 247 -18.95 -11.20 4.81
N GLU A 248 -18.05 -11.79 5.61
CA GLU A 248 -18.24 -11.96 7.05
C GLU A 248 -18.10 -10.66 7.84
N LYS A 249 -17.06 -9.86 7.56
CA LYS A 249 -16.65 -8.75 8.44
C LYS A 249 -17.13 -7.38 7.97
N LEU A 250 -17.38 -7.18 6.68
CA LEU A 250 -17.58 -5.85 6.11
C LEU A 250 -18.82 -5.15 6.67
N ALA A 251 -19.97 -5.83 6.74
CA ALA A 251 -21.23 -5.20 7.19
C ALA A 251 -21.15 -4.65 8.63
N ALA A 252 -20.43 -5.33 9.53
CA ALA A 252 -20.25 -4.87 10.89
C ALA A 252 -19.32 -3.65 10.97
N ILE A 253 -18.26 -3.65 10.16
CA ILE A 253 -17.26 -2.56 10.11
C ILE A 253 -17.86 -1.32 9.45
N GLU A 254 -18.63 -1.47 8.37
CA GLU A 254 -19.30 -0.36 7.69
C GLU A 254 -20.24 0.40 8.63
N ALA A 255 -21.01 -0.32 9.45
CA ALA A 255 -21.89 0.32 10.41
C ALA A 255 -21.12 1.18 11.44
N THR A 256 -19.96 0.72 11.89
CA THR A 256 -19.12 1.51 12.81
C THR A 256 -18.46 2.69 12.12
N ASP A 257 -17.99 2.51 10.89
CA ASP A 257 -17.31 3.54 10.10
C ASP A 257 -18.28 4.66 9.72
N ILE A 258 -19.50 4.32 9.32
CA ILE A 258 -20.56 5.29 9.00
C ILE A 258 -20.89 6.13 10.23
N ALA A 259 -21.06 5.51 11.40
CA ALA A 259 -21.34 6.24 12.63
C ALA A 259 -20.19 7.16 13.06
N GLY A 260 -18.94 6.76 12.80
CA GLY A 260 -17.76 7.60 13.00
C GLY A 260 -17.73 8.79 12.03
N TYR A 261 -18.05 8.55 10.76
CA TYR A 261 -18.05 9.56 9.72
C TYR A 261 -19.17 10.60 9.90
N GLU A 262 -20.36 10.18 10.32
CA GLU A 262 -21.47 11.10 10.62
C GLU A 262 -21.09 12.13 11.69
N LYS A 263 -20.32 11.72 12.71
CA LYS A 263 -19.81 12.65 13.73
C LYS A 263 -18.80 13.63 13.15
N LYS A 264 -17.83 13.14 12.36
CA LYS A 264 -16.85 13.99 11.67
C LYS A 264 -17.54 15.04 10.78
N LEU A 265 -18.61 14.66 10.08
CA LEU A 265 -19.38 15.60 9.26
C LEU A 265 -20.02 16.72 10.09
N GLN A 266 -20.54 16.42 11.28
CA GLN A 266 -21.08 17.42 12.19
C GLN A 266 -19.98 18.36 12.71
N GLU A 267 -18.84 17.79 13.12
CA GLU A 267 -17.67 18.55 13.58
C GLU A 267 -17.16 19.51 12.50
N TRP A 268 -17.03 19.05 11.25
CA TRP A 268 -16.61 19.90 10.14
C TRP A 268 -17.61 21.02 9.83
N GLU A 269 -18.91 20.76 9.95
CA GLU A 269 -19.93 21.79 9.76
C GLU A 269 -19.83 22.86 10.86
N GLU A 270 -19.59 22.46 12.11
CA GLU A 270 -19.37 23.37 13.24
C GLU A 270 -18.10 24.21 13.05
N GLU A 271 -16.99 23.59 12.66
CA GLU A 271 -15.73 24.27 12.36
C GLU A 271 -15.90 25.28 11.22
N ARG A 272 -16.59 24.88 10.14
CA ARG A 272 -16.88 25.75 8.99
C ARG A 272 -17.70 26.97 9.42
N VAL A 273 -18.72 26.78 10.25
CA VAL A 273 -19.53 27.87 10.81
C VAL A 273 -18.70 28.78 11.71
N HIS A 274 -17.82 28.20 12.54
CA HIS A 274 -16.93 28.96 13.42
C HIS A 274 -15.91 29.81 12.63
N LEU A 275 -15.28 29.24 11.60
CA LEU A 275 -14.36 29.95 10.71
C LEU A 275 -15.07 31.08 9.96
N ALA A 276 -16.29 30.86 9.47
CA ALA A 276 -17.08 31.90 8.82
C ALA A 276 -17.44 33.05 9.75
N LYS A 277 -17.72 32.78 11.04
CA LYS A 277 -17.93 33.83 12.05
C LYS A 277 -16.66 34.65 12.27
N ARG A 278 -15.52 33.97 12.46
CA ARG A 278 -14.22 34.62 12.63
C ARG A 278 -13.85 35.49 11.43
N GLU A 279 -14.10 35.02 10.21
CA GLU A 279 -13.86 35.78 8.99
C GLU A 279 -14.71 37.06 8.94
N LYS A 280 -15.99 36.98 9.34
CA LYS A 280 -16.89 38.15 9.42
C LYS A 280 -16.40 39.17 10.46
N GLU A 281 -16.04 38.72 11.65
CA GLU A 281 -15.51 39.59 12.71
C GLU A 281 -14.22 40.30 12.28
N MET A 282 -13.33 39.59 11.60
CA MET A 282 -12.09 40.17 11.07
C MET A 282 -12.37 41.23 9.99
N ARG A 283 -13.31 40.97 9.09
CA ARG A 283 -13.74 41.95 8.07
C ARG A 283 -14.34 43.20 8.71
N GLU A 284 -15.18 43.04 9.72
CA GLU A 284 -15.82 44.15 10.45
C GLU A 284 -14.79 44.99 11.21
N LYS A 285 -13.85 44.36 11.92
CA LYS A 285 -12.73 45.07 12.57
C LYS A 285 -11.89 45.85 11.57
N ALA A 286 -11.54 45.23 10.43
CA ALA A 286 -10.79 45.90 9.37
C ALA A 286 -11.54 47.09 8.76
N ARG A 287 -12.88 47.03 8.68
CA ARG A 287 -13.72 48.16 8.23
C ARG A 287 -13.64 49.32 9.22
N LEU A 288 -13.83 49.05 10.51
CA LEU A 288 -13.78 50.06 11.56
C LEU A 288 -12.39 50.72 11.66
N GLU A 289 -11.32 49.94 11.58
CA GLU A 289 -9.95 50.46 11.57
C GLU A 289 -9.69 51.37 10.36
N ARG A 290 -10.24 51.01 9.19
CA ARG A 290 -10.13 51.84 7.99
C ARG A 290 -10.86 53.17 8.16
N GLU A 291 -12.08 53.15 8.70
CA GLU A 291 -12.87 54.36 8.98
C GLU A 291 -12.14 55.25 10.00
N ALA A 292 -11.61 54.67 11.09
CA ALA A 292 -10.84 55.40 12.09
C ALA A 292 -9.57 56.05 11.50
N ARG A 293 -8.84 55.36 10.60
CA ARG A 293 -7.68 55.93 9.91
C ARG A 293 -8.06 57.07 8.97
N LEU A 294 -9.20 56.97 8.28
CA LEU A 294 -9.70 58.05 7.42
C LEU A 294 -10.12 59.27 8.24
N ALA A 295 -10.81 59.06 9.35
CA ALA A 295 -11.19 60.13 10.26
C ALA A 295 -9.96 60.85 10.85
N ALA A 296 -8.96 60.08 11.31
CA ALA A 296 -7.72 60.65 11.86
C ALA A 296 -6.93 61.48 10.83
N LYS A 297 -6.92 61.06 9.55
CA LYS A 297 -6.32 61.82 8.44
C LYS A 297 -7.11 63.07 8.08
N ALA A 298 -8.43 63.06 8.23
CA ALA A 298 -9.28 64.22 7.97
C ALA A 298 -9.23 65.27 9.10
N SER A 299 -8.85 64.86 10.32
CA SER A 299 -8.67 65.74 11.48
C SER A 299 -7.25 66.31 11.65
N SER A 300 -6.30 65.86 10.83
CA SER A 300 -4.91 66.37 10.78
C SER A 300 -4.72 67.37 9.65
#